data_AF-A0A255TNR9-F1
#
_entry.id   AF-A0A255TNR9-F1
#
_cell.length_a   1.000
_cell.length_b   1.000
_cell.length_c   1.000
_cell.angle_alpha   90.00
_cell.angle_beta   90.00
_cell.angle_gamma   90.00
#
_symmetry.space_group_name_H-M   'P 1'
#
loop_
_entity.id
_entity.type
_entity.pdbx_description
1 polymer ?
#
loop_
_entity_poly.entity_id
_entity_poly.type
_entity_poly.pdbx_seq_one_letter_code
_entity_poly.pdbx_strand_id
1 'polypeptide(L)'
;MAQKNRPEEGYLYQLEVLQDGYYRNVRTNSMVYMKQGDVWKYGETTQGKRRYSRTSYEATHFKMQPLFYGTKTEILIQEKIMLYWYFFEHGQLPPGNKRFQ
;
A
#
# COMPACT_ATOMS: atom_id res chain seq x y z
N MET A 1 22.47 -11.85 26.99
CA MET A 1 22.37 -10.72 26.05
C MET A 1 21.97 -11.27 24.68
N ALA A 2 20.76 -11.04 24.21
CA ALA A 2 20.35 -11.51 22.87
C ALA A 2 19.17 -10.70 22.35
N GLN A 3 19.43 -9.65 21.56
CA GLN A 3 18.38 -8.97 20.76
C GLN A 3 18.85 -7.94 19.72
N LYS A 4 20.12 -7.92 19.27
CA LYS A 4 20.59 -6.85 18.36
C LYS A 4 20.36 -7.10 16.86
N ASN A 5 20.03 -8.33 16.44
CA ASN A 5 20.02 -8.72 15.02
C ASN A 5 18.75 -9.51 14.57
N ARG A 6 17.58 -9.27 15.17
CA ARG A 6 16.34 -9.83 14.57
C ARG A 6 15.94 -8.94 13.38
N PRO A 7 15.65 -9.52 12.19
CA PRO A 7 15.12 -8.74 11.07
C PRO A 7 13.87 -7.99 11.56
N GLU A 8 13.70 -6.73 11.16
CA GLU A 8 12.45 -6.04 11.41
C GLU A 8 11.33 -6.79 10.68
N GLU A 9 10.39 -7.32 11.48
CA GLU A 9 9.16 -7.94 10.98
C GLU A 9 8.13 -6.86 10.66
N GLY A 10 7.34 -7.11 9.64
CA GLY A 10 6.34 -6.19 9.14
C GLY A 10 5.29 -6.90 8.30
N TYR A 11 4.52 -6.12 7.55
CA TYR A 11 3.56 -6.66 6.60
C TYR A 11 3.44 -5.82 5.34
N LEU A 12 3.16 -6.50 4.24
CA LEU A 12 2.56 -5.95 3.04
C LEU A 12 1.07 -5.68 3.31
N TYR A 13 0.57 -4.56 2.82
CA TYR A 13 -0.84 -4.20 2.84
C TYR A 13 -1.29 -3.63 1.49
N GLN A 14 -2.60 -3.63 1.32
CA GLN A 14 -3.28 -2.75 0.37
C GLN A 14 -4.08 -1.67 1.08
N LEU A 15 -4.23 -0.52 0.43
CA LEU A 15 -5.17 0.52 0.79
C LEU A 15 -6.35 0.45 -0.17
N GLU A 16 -7.50 0.05 0.35
CA GLU A 16 -8.75 -0.04 -0.38
C GLU A 16 -9.57 1.22 -0.18
N VAL A 17 -10.20 1.70 -1.24
CA VAL A 17 -11.12 2.83 -1.22
C VAL A 17 -12.31 2.56 -0.29
N LEU A 18 -12.59 3.47 0.65
CA LEU A 18 -13.69 3.32 1.61
C LEU A 18 -15.07 3.61 1.01
N GLN A 19 -15.16 4.49 0.02
CA GLN A 19 -16.41 4.96 -0.58
C GLN A 19 -16.21 5.28 -2.05
N ASP A 20 -17.25 5.15 -2.87
CA ASP A 20 -17.18 5.58 -4.26
C ASP A 20 -16.82 7.08 -4.35
N GLY A 21 -15.87 7.44 -5.21
CA GLY A 21 -15.46 8.84 -5.33
C GLY A 21 -14.23 9.08 -6.17
N TYR A 22 -13.82 10.35 -6.22
CA TYR A 22 -12.62 10.78 -6.92
C TYR A 22 -11.43 10.79 -5.96
N TYR A 23 -10.37 10.08 -6.33
CA TYR A 23 -9.14 9.95 -5.57
C TYR A 23 -7.96 10.52 -6.35
N ARG A 24 -7.01 11.11 -5.64
CA ARG A 24 -5.83 11.69 -6.28
C ARG A 24 -4.90 10.59 -6.78
N ASN A 25 -4.53 10.68 -8.04
CA ASN A 25 -3.39 9.95 -8.58
C ASN A 25 -2.10 10.70 -8.21
N VAL A 26 -1.26 10.09 -7.38
CA VAL A 26 -0.06 10.74 -6.82
C VAL A 26 1.06 10.93 -7.84
N ARG A 27 0.95 10.30 -9.02
CA ARG A 27 1.92 10.40 -10.11
C ARG A 27 1.55 11.50 -11.10
N THR A 28 0.28 11.61 -11.48
CA THR A 28 -0.18 12.57 -12.49
C THR A 28 -0.82 13.83 -11.90
N ASN A 29 -1.13 13.84 -10.61
CA ASN A 29 -1.95 14.85 -9.93
C ASN A 29 -3.39 14.95 -10.43
N SER A 30 -3.84 14.08 -11.35
CA SER A 30 -5.22 14.02 -11.77
C SER A 30 -6.10 13.31 -10.73
N MET A 31 -7.41 13.53 -10.82
CA MET A 31 -8.39 12.79 -10.04
C MET A 31 -8.87 11.59 -10.85
N VAL A 32 -8.97 10.42 -10.21
CA VAL A 32 -9.44 9.17 -10.80
C VAL A 32 -10.66 8.72 -10.02
N TYR A 33 -11.74 8.41 -10.71
CA TYR A 33 -12.92 7.83 -10.07
C TYR A 33 -12.66 6.37 -9.72
N MET A 34 -12.92 5.99 -8.47
CA MET A 34 -12.72 4.64 -7.95
C MET A 34 -13.95 4.20 -7.17
N LYS A 35 -14.21 2.90 -7.19
CA LYS A 35 -15.27 2.24 -6.44
C LYS A 35 -14.78 1.82 -5.07
N GLN A 36 -15.70 1.74 -4.10
CA GLN A 36 -15.41 1.13 -2.81
C GLN A 36 -14.79 -0.27 -3.00
N GLY A 37 -13.68 -0.52 -2.31
CA GLY A 37 -12.91 -1.75 -2.43
C GLY A 37 -11.80 -1.72 -3.49
N ASP A 38 -11.78 -0.75 -4.39
CA ASP A 38 -10.69 -0.62 -5.37
C ASP A 38 -9.36 -0.37 -4.65
N VAL A 39 -8.29 -0.97 -5.16
CA VAL A 39 -6.94 -0.81 -4.60
C VAL A 39 -6.35 0.52 -5.04
N TRP A 40 -6.21 1.45 -4.10
CA TRP A 40 -5.50 2.71 -4.34
C TRP A 40 -3.99 2.54 -4.23
N LYS A 41 -3.50 1.66 -3.35
CA LYS A 41 -2.07 1.48 -3.11
C LYS A 41 -1.72 0.08 -2.58
N TYR A 42 -0.60 -0.46 -3.04
CA TYR A 42 0.16 -1.48 -2.31
C TYR A 42 1.34 -0.82 -1.57
N GLY A 43 1.63 -1.31 -0.37
CA GLY A 43 2.73 -0.80 0.44
C GLY A 43 3.14 -1.77 1.55
N GLU A 44 4.33 -1.57 2.11
CA GLU A 44 4.80 -2.33 3.27
C GLU A 44 4.99 -1.47 4.51
N THR A 45 5.03 -2.11 5.69
CA THR A 45 5.42 -1.43 6.92
C THR A 45 5.97 -2.37 7.98
N THR A 46 7.01 -1.93 8.70
CA THR A 46 7.47 -2.50 9.98
C THR A 46 6.90 -1.77 11.21
N GLN A 47 6.16 -0.66 10.98
CA GLN A 47 5.56 0.18 12.03
C GLN A 47 4.08 -0.13 12.29
N GLY A 48 3.48 -0.96 11.44
CA GLY A 48 2.07 -1.33 11.49
C GLY A 48 1.12 -0.14 11.32
N LYS A 49 0.06 -0.10 12.14
CA LYS A 49 -0.95 0.98 12.12
C LYS A 49 -0.38 2.39 12.35
N ARG A 50 0.83 2.50 12.90
CA ARG A 50 1.51 3.80 13.10
C ARG A 50 2.12 4.38 11.83
N ARG A 51 2.13 3.62 10.72
CA ARG A 51 2.62 4.09 9.41
C ARG A 51 1.93 5.37 8.95
N TYR A 52 0.64 5.48 9.20
CA TYR A 52 -0.18 6.63 8.84
C TYR A 52 -0.70 7.29 10.11
N SER A 53 -0.52 8.61 10.22
CA SER A 53 -1.17 9.37 11.30
C SER A 53 -2.68 9.31 11.12
N ARG A 54 -3.44 9.41 12.23
CA ARG A 54 -4.91 9.32 12.20
C ARG A 54 -5.58 10.38 11.30
N THR A 55 -4.90 11.51 11.08
CA THR A 55 -5.37 12.63 10.26
C THR A 55 -4.79 12.65 8.85
N SER A 56 -3.98 11.66 8.49
CA SER A 56 -3.43 11.56 7.13
C SER A 56 -4.55 11.30 6.11
N TYR A 57 -4.28 11.70 4.86
CA TYR A 57 -5.14 11.38 3.74
C TYR A 57 -5.40 9.86 3.67
N GLU A 58 -4.35 9.06 3.88
CA GLU A 58 -4.45 7.62 3.77
C GLU A 58 -5.35 7.00 4.85
N ALA A 59 -5.21 7.45 6.10
CA ALA A 59 -6.00 6.93 7.21
C ALA A 59 -7.50 7.33 7.15
N THR A 60 -7.81 8.42 6.43
CA THR A 60 -9.17 8.97 6.35
C THR A 60 -9.97 8.48 5.15
N HIS A 61 -9.29 8.05 4.08
CA HIS A 61 -9.91 7.70 2.80
C HIS A 61 -9.84 6.22 2.45
N PHE A 62 -8.95 5.47 3.09
CA PHE A 62 -8.71 4.07 2.75
C PHE A 62 -8.73 3.14 3.95
N LYS A 63 -9.13 1.90 3.69
CA LYS A 63 -9.00 0.78 4.62
C LYS A 63 -7.66 0.10 4.36
N MET A 64 -6.78 0.08 5.37
CA MET A 64 -5.57 -0.74 5.30
C MET A 64 -5.91 -2.21 5.53
N GLN A 65 -5.61 -3.07 4.57
CA GLN A 65 -5.78 -4.52 4.67
C GLN A 65 -4.40 -5.20 4.58
N PRO A 66 -3.89 -5.80 5.68
CA PRO A 66 -2.69 -6.63 5.63
C PRO A 66 -2.91 -7.86 4.75
N LEU A 67 -1.92 -8.18 3.91
CA LEU A 67 -1.96 -9.29 2.96
C LEU A 67 -0.91 -10.37 3.25
N PHE A 68 0.27 -9.97 3.71
CA PHE A 68 1.39 -10.87 3.95
C PHE A 68 2.27 -10.34 5.08
N TYR A 69 2.64 -11.20 6.04
CA TYR A 69 3.52 -10.88 7.16
C TYR A 69 4.87 -11.56 6.96
N GLY A 70 5.96 -10.85 7.26
CA GLY A 70 7.30 -11.41 7.14
C GLY A 70 8.39 -10.41 7.48
N THR A 71 9.62 -10.78 7.18
CA THR A 71 10.79 -9.92 7.28
C THR A 71 10.73 -8.78 6.27
N LYS A 72 11.50 -7.72 6.51
CA LYS A 72 11.62 -6.59 5.59
C LYS A 72 11.89 -6.99 4.13
N THR A 73 12.76 -7.98 3.90
CA THR A 73 13.07 -8.44 2.54
C THR A 73 11.87 -9.15 1.90
N GLU A 74 11.19 -10.03 2.65
CA GLU A 74 10.04 -10.77 2.13
C GLU A 74 8.88 -9.84 1.79
N ILE A 75 8.56 -8.87 2.66
CA ILE A 75 7.46 -7.94 2.41
C ILE A 75 7.73 -7.02 1.20
N LEU A 76 9.00 -6.65 0.96
CA LEU A 76 9.39 -5.88 -0.24
C LEU A 76 9.28 -6.70 -1.53
N ILE A 77 9.68 -7.98 -1.49
CA ILE A 77 9.52 -8.88 -2.64
C ILE A 77 8.04 -9.05 -2.97
N GLN A 78 7.20 -9.27 -1.95
CA GLN A 78 5.76 -9.42 -2.16
C GLN A 78 5.10 -8.13 -2.65
N GLU A 79 5.52 -6.95 -2.17
CA GLU A 79 5.05 -5.66 -2.71
C GLU A 79 5.33 -5.54 -4.21
N LYS A 80 6.56 -5.89 -4.66
CA LYS A 80 6.90 -5.89 -6.09
C LYS A 80 6.01 -6.81 -6.92
N ILE A 81 5.76 -8.02 -6.41
CA ILE A 81 4.87 -9.00 -7.08
C ILE A 81 3.47 -8.40 -7.25
N MET A 82 2.89 -7.82 -6.20
CA MET A 82 1.55 -7.21 -6.27
C MET A 82 1.49 -6.01 -7.23
N LEU A 83 2.52 -5.16 -7.24
CA LEU A 83 2.58 -4.03 -8.16
C LEU A 83 2.69 -4.48 -9.62
N TYR A 84 3.45 -5.54 -9.91
CA TYR A 84 3.52 -6.10 -11.26
C TYR A 84 2.18 -6.71 -11.70
N TRP A 85 1.54 -7.50 -10.84
CA TRP A 85 0.23 -8.07 -11.14
C TRP A 85 -0.80 -6.99 -11.46
N TYR A 86 -0.91 -5.98 -10.61
CA TYR A 86 -1.82 -4.85 -10.86
C TYR A 86 -1.49 -4.13 -12.18
N PHE A 87 -0.20 -3.92 -12.45
CA PHE A 87 0.21 -3.29 -13.71
C PHE A 87 -0.17 -4.13 -14.94
N PHE A 88 -0.02 -5.45 -14.89
CA PHE A 88 -0.40 -6.33 -15.99
C PHE A 88 -1.92 -6.37 -16.21
N GLU A 89 -2.71 -6.29 -15.13
CA GLU A 89 -4.17 -6.29 -15.20
C GLU A 89 -4.75 -4.96 -15.67
N HIS A 90 -4.20 -3.83 -15.21
CA HIS A 90 -4.77 -2.50 -15.44
C HIS A 90 -3.98 -1.64 -16.43
N GLY A 91 -2.80 -2.07 -16.89
CA GLY A 91 -1.90 -1.30 -17.75
C GLY A 91 -1.21 -0.11 -17.06
N GLN A 92 -1.42 0.06 -15.74
CA GLN A 92 -0.85 1.16 -14.96
C GLN A 92 -0.71 0.77 -13.49
N LEU A 93 0.19 1.44 -12.76
CA LEU A 93 0.28 1.32 -11.30
C LEU A 93 -1.00 1.81 -10.59
N PRO A 94 -1.29 1.31 -9.37
CA PRO A 94 -2.35 1.88 -8.53
C PRO A 94 -2.15 3.40 -8.35
N PRO A 95 -3.23 4.20 -8.27
CA PRO A 95 -3.13 5.66 -8.23
C PRO A 95 -2.28 6.22 -7.07
N GLY A 96 -2.12 5.49 -5.97
CA GLY A 96 -1.31 5.82 -4.79
C GLY A 96 0.15 5.32 -4.84
N ASN A 97 0.57 4.63 -5.91
CA ASN A 97 1.96 4.20 -6.11
C ASN A 97 2.66 5.09 -7.14
N LYS A 98 3.70 5.84 -6.71
CA LYS A 98 4.46 6.76 -7.57
C LYS A 98 5.34 6.07 -8.61
N ARG A 99 5.89 4.89 -8.25
CA ARG A 99 6.84 4.10 -9.03
C ARG A 99 6.82 2.65 -8.53
N PHE A 100 7.41 1.73 -9.29
CA PHE A 100 7.88 0.46 -8.75
C PHE A 100 9.03 0.78 -7.78
N GLN A 101 8.89 0.41 -6.50
CA GLN A 101 9.96 0.54 -5.49
C GLN A 101 10.80 -0.73 -5.45
#